data_AF-A0A1J3H991-F1
#
_entry.id   AF-A0A1J3H991-F1
#
_cell.length_a   1.000
_cell.length_b   1.000
_cell.length_c   1.000
_cell.angle_alpha   90.00
_cell.angle_beta   90.00
_cell.angle_gamma   90.00
#
_symmetry.space_group_name_H-M   'P 1'
#
loop_
_entity.id
_entity.type
_entity.pdbx_description
1 polymer ?
#
loop_
_entity_poly.entity_id
_entity_poly.type
_entity_poly.pdbx_seq_one_letter_code
_entity_poly.pdbx_strand_id
1 'polypeptide(L)'
;ESLTSLANHAPVVPSEMINLLQEFKDVFPDDCPQGLPPVRGIEHQIYFVPGSTLPNRPAYRTNPVETKELQRQVDKLMEKGNLRES
;
A
#
# COMPACT_ATOMS: atom_id res chain seq x y z
N GLU A 1 -27.07 -29.92 -11.40
CA GLU A 1 -27.19 -30.04 -9.93
C GLU A 1 -26.03 -30.91 -9.47
N SER A 2 -25.14 -30.60 -8.53
CA SER A 2 -25.00 -29.52 -7.57
C SER A 2 -23.49 -29.33 -7.33
N LEU A 3 -22.95 -28.14 -7.57
CA LEU A 3 -21.59 -27.77 -7.16
C LEU A 3 -21.65 -27.28 -5.71
N THR A 4 -21.74 -28.20 -4.77
CA THR A 4 -21.73 -27.86 -3.34
C THR A 4 -20.32 -27.92 -2.76
N SER A 5 -19.97 -26.78 -2.13
CA SER A 5 -18.99 -26.64 -1.05
C SER A 5 -17.55 -26.32 -1.45
N LEU A 6 -17.34 -25.09 -1.94
CA LEU A 6 -16.14 -24.35 -1.60
C LEU A 6 -16.24 -23.99 -0.10
N ALA A 7 -16.06 -24.99 0.77
CA ALA A 7 -15.94 -24.73 2.20
C ALA A 7 -14.77 -23.77 2.40
N ASN A 8 -15.03 -22.66 3.07
CA ASN A 8 -14.05 -21.71 3.56
C ASN A 8 -12.95 -22.46 4.33
N HIS A 9 -11.89 -22.85 3.65
CA HIS A 9 -10.71 -23.39 4.31
C HIS A 9 -9.81 -22.20 4.66
N ALA A 10 -10.21 -21.46 5.70
CA ALA A 10 -9.23 -20.69 6.43
C ALA A 10 -8.14 -21.68 6.88
N PRO A 11 -6.86 -21.42 6.61
CA PRO A 11 -5.79 -22.34 6.98
C PRO A 11 -5.86 -22.59 8.49
N VAL A 12 -5.90 -23.86 8.88
CA VAL A 12 -5.86 -24.25 10.29
C VAL A 12 -4.46 -23.90 10.81
N VAL A 13 -4.39 -22.85 11.62
CA VAL A 13 -3.14 -22.39 12.25
C VAL A 13 -2.79 -23.37 13.39
N PRO A 14 -1.62 -24.03 13.36
CA PRO A 14 -1.17 -24.89 14.46
C PRO A 14 -1.10 -24.12 15.78
N SER A 15 -1.38 -24.79 16.90
CA SER A 15 -1.46 -24.15 18.22
C SER A 15 -0.15 -23.48 18.64
N GLU A 16 0.99 -24.02 18.23
CA GLU A 16 2.33 -23.47 18.47
C GLU A 16 2.54 -22.13 17.73
N MET A 17 1.87 -21.94 16.60
CA MET A 17 1.96 -20.74 15.77
C MET A 17 1.07 -19.60 16.30
N ILE A 18 0.04 -19.91 17.10
CA ILE A 18 -0.87 -18.89 17.65
C ILE A 18 -0.10 -17.90 18.54
N ASN A 19 0.76 -18.42 19.42
CA ASN A 19 1.58 -17.58 20.30
C ASN A 19 2.55 -16.70 19.50
N LEU A 20 3.17 -17.26 18.46
CA LEU A 20 4.08 -16.53 17.58
C LEU A 20 3.37 -15.41 16.81
N LEU A 21 2.19 -15.68 16.25
CA LEU A 21 1.39 -14.68 15.54
C LEU A 21 0.89 -13.58 16.48
N GLN A 22 0.59 -13.92 17.74
CA GLN A 22 0.21 -12.95 18.75
C GLN A 22 1.40 -12.07 19.17
N GLU A 23 2.60 -12.65 19.28
CA GLU A 23 3.84 -11.93 19.59
C GLU A 23 4.22 -10.92 18.49
N PHE A 24 4.08 -11.30 17.22
CA PHE A 24 4.42 -10.47 16.06
C PHE A 24 3.20 -9.82 15.38
N LYS A 25 2.12 -9.59 16.12
CA LYS A 25 0.88 -9.03 15.59
C LYS A 25 1.09 -7.65 14.95
N ASP A 26 2.04 -6.88 15.45
CA ASP A 26 2.40 -5.55 14.96
C ASP A 26 3.14 -5.57 13.61
N VAL A 27 3.77 -6.69 13.25
CA VAL A 27 4.50 -6.87 11.98
C VAL A 27 3.53 -7.11 10.81
N PHE A 28 2.35 -7.66 11.07
CA PHE A 28 1.34 -8.01 10.06
C PHE A 28 0.00 -7.31 10.30
N PRO A 29 -0.05 -5.97 10.31
CA PRO A 29 -1.32 -5.26 10.42
C PRO A 29 -2.12 -5.42 9.12
N ASP A 30 -3.45 -5.39 9.22
CA ASP A 30 -4.35 -5.47 8.05
C ASP A 30 -4.16 -4.26 7.09
N ASP A 31 -3.69 -3.14 7.63
CA ASP A 31 -3.43 -1.89 6.93
C ASP A 31 -2.05 -1.33 7.31
N CYS A 32 -1.35 -0.70 6.37
CA CYS A 32 -0.09 -0.03 6.67
C CYS A 32 -0.27 1.05 7.75
N PRO A 33 0.67 1.18 8.71
CA PRO A 33 0.62 2.23 9.71
C PRO A 33 0.68 3.61 9.06
N GLN A 34 0.06 4.59 9.72
CA GLN A 34 0.08 5.98 9.29
C GLN A 34 1.50 6.56 9.42
N GLY A 35 1.91 7.32 8.41
CA GLY A 35 3.20 7.99 8.36
C GLY A 35 4.26 7.25 7.55
N LEU A 36 5.44 7.86 7.50
CA LEU A 36 6.60 7.25 6.88
C LEU A 36 7.24 6.24 7.83
N PRO A 37 7.86 5.18 7.31
CA PRO A 37 8.67 4.30 8.14
C PRO A 37 9.79 5.10 8.82
N PRO A 38 10.29 4.64 9.99
CA PRO A 38 11.41 5.28 10.66
C PRO A 38 12.60 5.47 9.71
N VAL A 39 13.31 6.59 9.87
CA VAL A 39 14.53 6.86 9.10
C VAL A 39 15.53 5.74 9.36
N ARG A 40 15.96 5.08 8.29
CA ARG A 40 16.99 4.02 8.32
C ARG A 40 18.30 4.60 7.80
N GLY A 41 19.42 3.95 8.08
CA GLY A 41 20.75 4.40 7.61
C GLY A 41 20.92 4.38 6.08
N ILE A 42 19.91 3.92 5.33
CA ILE A 42 19.89 3.92 3.87
C ILE A 42 18.57 4.54 3.44
N GLU A 43 18.66 5.59 2.63
CA GLU A 43 17.52 6.24 1.98
C GLU A 43 17.46 5.87 0.49
N HIS A 44 16.26 5.86 -0.08
CA HIS A 44 16.10 5.64 -1.51
C HIS A 44 16.58 6.86 -2.29
N GLN A 45 17.54 6.65 -3.18
CA GLN A 45 18.06 7.70 -4.07
C GLN A 45 17.85 7.29 -5.53
N ILE A 46 17.32 8.21 -6.32
CA ILE A 46 17.15 8.02 -7.76
C ILE A 46 18.32 8.69 -8.45
N TYR A 47 19.25 7.89 -8.98
CA TYR A 47 20.37 8.40 -9.76
C TYR A 47 19.93 8.67 -11.20
N PHE A 48 20.30 9.85 -11.70
CA PHE A 48 20.03 10.23 -13.09
C PHE A 48 21.23 9.94 -13.98
N VAL A 49 20.94 9.54 -15.22
CA VAL A 49 21.97 9.47 -16.26
C VAL A 49 22.37 10.91 -16.61
N PRO A 50 23.67 11.25 -16.70
CA PRO A 50 24.10 12.59 -17.08
C PRO A 50 23.44 13.06 -18.38
N GLY A 51 22.87 14.27 -18.37
CA GLY A 51 22.14 14.84 -19.50
C GLY A 51 20.66 14.43 -19.61
N SER A 52 20.14 13.61 -18.70
CA SER A 52 18.71 13.28 -18.69
C SER A 52 17.86 14.47 -18.23
N THR A 53 16.69 14.65 -18.85
CA THR A 53 15.69 15.65 -18.45
C THR A 53 14.54 15.01 -17.69
N LEU A 54 14.03 15.68 -16.65
CA LEU A 54 12.83 15.23 -15.96
C LEU A 54 11.60 15.31 -16.88
N PRO A 55 10.74 14.27 -16.92
CA PRO A 55 9.52 14.33 -17.71
C PRO A 55 8.52 15.28 -17.05
N ASN A 56 8.05 16.27 -17.81
CA ASN A 56 6.92 17.12 -17.42
C ASN A 56 5.84 17.00 -18.52
N ARG A 57 4.81 16.21 -18.26
CA ARG A 57 3.72 15.95 -19.19
C ARG A 57 2.39 16.37 -18.54
N PRO A 58 1.42 16.87 -19.33
CA PRO A 58 0.09 17.15 -18.81
C PRO A 58 -0.56 15.86 -18.30
N ALA A 59 -1.45 15.99 -17.32
CA ALA A 59 -2.27 14.88 -16.86
C ALA A 59 -3.11 14.30 -18.00
N TYR A 60 -3.31 12.99 -18.00
CA TYR A 60 -4.22 12.34 -18.94
C TYR A 60 -5.66 12.77 -18.66
N ARG A 61 -6.47 12.79 -19.72
CA ARG A 61 -7.91 13.07 -19.59
C ARG A 61 -8.62 11.90 -18.93
N THR A 62 -9.41 12.19 -17.92
CA THR A 62 -10.23 11.23 -17.17
C THR A 62 -11.70 11.64 -17.24
N ASN A 63 -12.60 10.66 -17.09
CA ASN A 63 -14.02 10.94 -16.95
C ASN A 63 -14.37 11.37 -15.51
N PRO A 64 -15.57 11.93 -15.25
CA PRO A 64 -15.93 12.42 -13.92
C PRO A 64 -15.94 11.35 -12.80
N VAL A 65 -16.16 10.08 -13.14
CA VAL A 65 -16.14 8.97 -12.17
C VAL A 65 -14.70 8.64 -11.78
N GLU A 66 -13.82 8.52 -12.77
CA GLU A 66 -12.39 8.30 -12.58
C GLU A 66 -11.74 9.43 -11.78
N THR A 67 -12.03 10.70 -12.12
CA THR A 67 -11.49 11.85 -11.40
C THR A 67 -11.87 11.82 -9.92
N LYS A 68 -13.12 11.46 -9.60
CA LYS A 68 -13.58 11.34 -8.20
C LYS A 68 -12.85 10.22 -7.45
N GLU A 69 -12.66 9.07 -8.09
CA GLU A 69 -11.96 7.95 -7.48
C GLU A 69 -10.47 8.24 -7.27
N LEU A 70 -9.81 8.88 -8.25
CA LEU A 70 -8.43 9.33 -8.12
C LEU A 70 -8.28 10.31 -6.95
N GLN A 71 -9.16 11.31 -6.85
CA GLN A 71 -9.14 12.26 -5.74
C GLN A 71 -9.32 11.55 -4.39
N ARG A 72 -10.28 10.62 -4.28
CA ARG A 72 -10.52 9.84 -3.07
C ARG A 72 -9.29 9.05 -2.63
N GLN A 73 -8.54 8.48 -3.58
CA GLN A 73 -7.30 7.75 -3.27
C GLN A 73 -6.16 8.69 -2.87
N VAL A 74 -6.01 9.83 -3.56
CA VAL A 74 -5.02 10.85 -3.22
C VAL A 74 -5.26 11.36 -1.80
N ASP A 75 -6.49 11.72 -1.47
CA ASP A 75 -6.85 12.21 -0.13
C ASP A 75 -6.53 11.17 0.96
N LYS A 76 -6.87 9.90 0.71
CA LYS A 76 -6.52 8.78 1.61
C LYS A 76 -5.00 8.65 1.80
N LEU A 77 -4.20 8.82 0.76
CA LEU A 77 -2.75 8.71 0.83
C LEU A 77 -2.08 9.93 1.49
N MET A 78 -2.67 11.12 1.32
CA MET A 78 -2.27 12.34 2.01
C MET A 78 -2.56 12.22 3.52
N GLU A 79 -3.75 11.75 3.90
CA GLU A 79 -4.12 11.48 5.30
C GLU A 79 -3.18 10.44 5.93
N LYS A 80 -2.82 9.38 5.18
CA LYS A 80 -1.83 8.39 5.62
C LYS A 80 -0.40 8.95 5.71
N GLY A 81 -0.12 10.15 5.21
CA GLY A 81 1.22 10.75 5.22
C GLY A 81 2.20 10.12 4.24
N ASN A 82 1.71 9.34 3.27
CA ASN A 82 2.54 8.76 2.22
C ASN A 82 2.81 9.76 1.09
N LEU A 83 1.88 10.70 0.88
CA LEU A 83 2.00 11.79 -0.07
C LEU A 83 2.06 13.13 0.66
N ARG A 84 2.67 14.11 0.00
CA ARG A 84 2.67 15.53 0.39
C ARG A 84 2.66 16.38 -0.87
N GLU A 85 2.12 17.59 -0.78
CA GLU A 85 2.30 18.58 -1.83
C GLU A 85 3.79 18.88 -2.00
N SER A 86 4.21 19.04 -3.26
CA SER A 86 5.60 19.34 -3.62
C SER A 86 5.91 20.82 -3.51
#